data_AF-A0A354XYE0-F1
#
_entry.id   AF-A0A354XYE0-F1
#
_cell.length_a   1.000
_cell.length_b   1.000
_cell.length_c   1.000
_cell.angle_alpha   90.00
_cell.angle_beta   90.00
_cell.angle_gamma   90.00
#
_symmetry.space_group_name_H-M   'P 1'
#
loop_
_entity.id
_entity.type
_entity.pdbx_description
1 polymer ?
#
loop_
_entity_poly.entity_id
_entity_poly.type
_entity_poly.pdbx_seq_one_letter_code
_entity_poly.pdbx_strand_id
1 'polypeptide(L)'
;ELLPHTPQVSVFDTAFHQTMPDYAYVYGLPYSLYEKYGIRRYGFHGTSHRYVSKRACEFLNVPYESQRIITAHIGNGVSITAIKNGKSVDTSMGMTPVEGLMMGTRSGDLDPGVISYIMEKEHMSASGISTLLNKFSGVLGISGISSDMREIEVGIKENNPRAILALNTYDYRIKKYIGAYSAVLGGVDILVFTGGVGENQAITRSVVCKNMEYMGIELDEELNRSVRAKEVVISKPSSKVKVLIIPTDEELTIAKDTMQILGK
;
A
#
# COMPACT_ATOMS: atom_id res chain seq x y z
N GLU A 1 -29.60 -1.04 -17.10
CA GLU A 1 -30.90 -1.73 -17.17
C GLU A 1 -31.89 -1.20 -16.13
N LEU A 2 -31.57 -1.21 -14.83
CA LEU A 2 -32.48 -0.68 -13.80
C LEU A 2 -32.61 0.86 -13.77
N LEU A 3 -31.56 1.57 -14.18
CA LEU A 3 -31.52 3.04 -14.23
C LEU A 3 -31.09 3.52 -15.63
N PRO A 4 -31.95 3.34 -16.67
CA PRO A 4 -31.56 3.51 -18.06
C PRO A 4 -31.22 4.95 -18.46
N HIS A 5 -31.70 5.94 -17.70
CA HIS A 5 -31.49 7.37 -17.97
C HIS A 5 -30.56 8.05 -16.97
N THR A 6 -30.06 7.31 -15.97
CA THR A 6 -29.13 7.85 -14.99
C THR A 6 -27.72 7.80 -15.56
N PRO A 7 -26.99 8.93 -15.64
CA PRO A 7 -25.60 8.93 -16.05
C PRO A 7 -24.75 8.04 -15.14
N GLN A 8 -23.84 7.28 -15.73
CA GLN A 8 -22.93 6.39 -15.00
C GLN A 8 -21.49 6.81 -15.27
N VAL A 9 -20.66 6.80 -14.23
CA VAL A 9 -19.24 7.14 -14.28
C VAL A 9 -18.44 5.94 -13.80
N SER A 10 -17.36 5.63 -14.51
CA SER A 10 -16.40 4.60 -14.11
C SER A 10 -15.13 5.25 -13.58
N VAL A 11 -14.78 4.94 -12.33
CA VAL A 11 -13.53 5.35 -11.69
C VAL A 11 -12.64 4.12 -11.58
N PHE A 12 -11.46 4.20 -12.19
CA PHE A 12 -10.56 3.05 -12.31
C PHE A 12 -9.49 3.11 -11.24
N ASP A 13 -9.35 2.03 -10.49
CA ASP A 13 -8.37 1.91 -9.41
C ASP A 13 -6.91 1.96 -9.88
N THR A 14 -6.68 1.77 -11.18
CA THR A 14 -5.36 1.83 -11.83
C THR A 14 -5.04 3.21 -12.42
N ALA A 15 -6.03 4.11 -12.54
CA ALA A 15 -5.89 5.35 -13.31
C ALA A 15 -4.83 6.30 -12.72
N PHE A 16 -4.77 6.41 -11.39
CA PHE A 16 -3.81 7.28 -10.71
C PHE A 16 -2.34 6.92 -11.05
N HIS A 17 -2.08 5.63 -11.26
CA HIS A 17 -0.76 5.09 -11.51
C HIS A 17 -0.33 5.19 -12.98
N GLN A 18 -1.18 5.66 -13.89
CA GLN A 18 -0.82 5.85 -15.31
C GLN A 18 0.22 6.96 -15.54
N THR A 19 0.61 7.68 -14.49
CA THR A 19 1.68 8.68 -14.52
C THR A 19 3.08 8.10 -14.27
N MET A 20 3.19 6.79 -13.97
CA MET A 20 4.48 6.12 -13.81
C MET A 20 5.31 6.20 -15.10
N PRO A 21 6.62 6.52 -15.01
CA PRO A 21 7.51 6.46 -16.16
C PRO A 21 7.74 5.00 -16.61
N ASP A 22 8.16 4.81 -17.86
CA ASP A 22 8.37 3.49 -18.48
C ASP A 22 9.25 2.55 -17.68
N TYR A 23 10.39 3.04 -17.20
CA TYR A 23 11.33 2.27 -16.40
C TYR A 23 10.78 1.83 -15.03
N ALA A 24 9.68 2.43 -14.55
CA ALA A 24 9.04 2.04 -13.29
C ALA A 24 7.97 0.96 -13.50
N TYR A 25 7.39 0.85 -14.70
CA TYR A 25 6.31 -0.10 -14.98
C TYR A 25 6.68 -1.28 -15.87
N VAL A 26 7.76 -1.18 -16.65
CA VAL A 26 8.23 -2.30 -17.49
C VAL A 26 8.93 -3.33 -16.62
N TYR A 27 8.50 -4.59 -16.69
CA TYR A 27 9.21 -5.70 -16.05
C TYR A 27 10.44 -6.12 -16.85
N GLY A 28 11.41 -6.74 -16.18
CA GLY A 28 12.59 -7.37 -16.80
C GLY A 28 12.26 -8.66 -17.56
N LEU A 29 11.26 -8.62 -18.44
CA LEU A 29 10.80 -9.71 -19.31
C LEU A 29 11.06 -9.35 -20.78
N PRO A 30 11.00 -10.32 -21.72
CA PRO A 30 11.05 -10.00 -23.14
C PRO A 30 10.03 -8.91 -23.51
N TYR A 31 10.50 -7.82 -24.11
CA TYR A 31 9.68 -6.63 -24.39
C TYR A 31 8.45 -6.93 -25.25
N SER A 32 8.53 -7.97 -26.10
CA SER A 32 7.38 -8.45 -26.88
C SER A 32 6.17 -8.85 -26.04
N LEU A 33 6.36 -9.25 -24.77
CA LEU A 33 5.25 -9.56 -23.86
C LEU A 33 4.51 -8.31 -23.39
N TYR A 34 5.24 -7.20 -23.22
CA TYR A 34 4.65 -5.89 -22.98
C TYR A 34 3.86 -5.44 -24.22
N GLU A 35 4.46 -5.48 -25.40
CA GLU A 35 3.79 -5.02 -26.63
C GLU A 35 2.55 -5.86 -26.99
N LYS A 36 2.65 -7.18 -26.85
CA LYS A 36 1.59 -8.09 -27.27
C LYS A 36 0.45 -8.22 -26.25
N TYR A 37 0.77 -8.21 -24.96
CA TYR A 37 -0.19 -8.55 -23.90
C TYR A 37 -0.36 -7.45 -22.85
N GLY A 38 0.39 -6.34 -22.94
CA GLY A 38 0.36 -5.30 -21.92
C GLY A 38 0.91 -5.75 -20.58
N ILE A 39 1.86 -6.70 -20.54
CA ILE A 39 2.47 -7.15 -19.27
C ILE A 39 3.37 -6.03 -18.72
N ARG A 40 2.85 -5.33 -17.70
CA ARG A 40 3.48 -4.20 -17.01
C ARG A 40 2.91 -4.08 -15.60
N ARG A 41 3.56 -3.26 -14.78
CA ARG A 41 2.96 -2.71 -13.57
C ARG A 41 1.77 -1.81 -13.93
N TYR A 42 0.62 -2.09 -13.35
CA TYR A 42 -0.55 -1.22 -13.39
C TYR A 42 -0.74 -0.48 -12.07
N GLY A 43 -0.59 -1.18 -10.94
CA GLY A 43 -0.87 -0.63 -9.61
C GLY A 43 -2.36 -0.55 -9.28
N PHE A 44 -2.67 -0.60 -7.99
CA PHE A 44 -4.04 -0.59 -7.45
C PHE A 44 -4.09 0.23 -6.15
N HIS A 45 -5.29 0.37 -5.58
CA HIS A 45 -5.63 1.39 -4.58
C HIS A 45 -5.36 2.82 -5.06
N GLY A 46 -5.43 3.05 -6.37
CA GLY A 46 -5.14 4.34 -6.97
C GLY A 46 -6.12 5.42 -6.52
N THR A 47 -7.39 5.07 -6.32
CA THR A 47 -8.41 5.98 -5.77
C THR A 47 -8.03 6.41 -4.36
N SER A 48 -7.67 5.45 -3.50
CA SER A 48 -7.21 5.72 -2.14
C SER A 48 -5.93 6.56 -2.11
N HIS A 49 -4.88 6.16 -2.81
CA HIS A 49 -3.60 6.88 -2.85
C HIS A 49 -3.74 8.32 -3.35
N ARG A 50 -4.58 8.52 -4.38
CA ARG A 50 -4.91 9.86 -4.90
C ARG A 50 -5.61 10.70 -3.85
N TYR A 51 -6.60 10.13 -3.17
CA TYR A 51 -7.36 10.81 -2.12
C TYR A 51 -6.46 11.22 -0.95
N VAL A 52 -5.76 10.26 -0.33
CA VAL A 52 -5.04 10.51 0.91
C VAL A 52 -3.81 11.39 0.71
N SER A 53 -3.16 11.32 -0.45
CA SER A 53 -2.03 12.20 -0.76
C SER A 53 -2.46 13.66 -0.92
N LYS A 54 -3.55 13.90 -1.66
CA LYS A 54 -4.12 15.24 -1.80
C LYS A 54 -4.63 15.78 -0.46
N ARG A 55 -5.36 14.94 0.28
CA ARG A 55 -5.93 15.31 1.58
C ARG A 55 -4.85 15.64 2.62
N ALA A 56 -3.74 14.91 2.64
CA ALA A 56 -2.60 15.21 3.50
C ALA A 56 -2.03 16.62 3.24
N CYS A 57 -1.90 17.02 1.97
CA CYS A 57 -1.44 18.37 1.62
C CYS A 57 -2.43 19.45 2.01
N GLU A 58 -3.74 19.22 1.80
CA GLU A 58 -4.79 20.13 2.28
C GLU A 58 -4.75 20.29 3.80
N PHE A 59 -4.61 19.19 4.54
CA PHE A 59 -4.55 19.17 5.99
C PHE A 59 -3.31 19.90 6.55
N LEU A 60 -2.16 19.76 5.88
CA LEU A 60 -0.92 20.45 6.24
C LEU A 60 -0.84 21.89 5.70
N ASN A 61 -1.80 22.30 4.86
CA ASN A 61 -1.78 23.57 4.14
C ASN A 61 -0.48 23.78 3.32
N VAL A 62 -0.10 22.77 2.53
CA VAL A 62 1.08 22.78 1.64
C VAL A 62 0.68 22.49 0.18
N PRO A 63 1.43 23.00 -0.82
CA PRO A 63 1.06 22.81 -2.22
C PRO A 63 1.37 21.40 -2.72
N TYR A 64 0.36 20.65 -3.15
CA TYR A 64 0.45 19.23 -3.56
C TYR A 64 1.50 18.98 -4.65
N GLU A 65 1.62 19.91 -5.60
CA GLU A 65 2.51 19.85 -6.76
C GLU A 65 3.99 20.08 -6.42
N SER A 66 4.32 20.35 -5.16
CA SER A 66 5.69 20.58 -4.69
C SER A 66 6.21 19.50 -3.75
N GLN A 67 5.40 18.49 -3.42
CA GLN A 67 5.70 17.52 -2.37
C GLN A 67 6.19 16.18 -2.93
N ARG A 68 7.07 15.53 -2.17
CA ARG A 68 7.43 14.12 -2.27
C ARG A 68 6.71 13.36 -1.18
N ILE A 69 5.72 12.56 -1.57
CA ILE A 69 4.79 11.89 -0.66
C ILE A 69 4.94 10.39 -0.84
N ILE A 70 4.99 9.67 0.28
CA ILE A 70 4.77 8.23 0.31
C ILE A 70 3.43 7.98 0.97
N THR A 71 2.54 7.27 0.30
CA THR A 71 1.26 6.81 0.88
C THR A 71 1.32 5.32 1.10
N ALA A 72 1.05 4.89 2.32
CA ALA A 72 0.96 3.49 2.72
C ALA A 72 -0.52 3.15 2.99
N HIS A 73 -1.18 2.54 2.01
CA HIS A 73 -2.51 1.96 2.19
C HIS A 73 -2.33 0.56 2.76
N ILE A 74 -2.67 0.41 4.04
CA ILE A 74 -2.44 -0.81 4.81
C ILE A 74 -3.79 -1.31 5.31
N GLY A 75 -4.36 -2.26 4.59
CA GLY A 75 -5.59 -2.98 4.97
C GLY A 75 -5.39 -4.49 4.81
N ASN A 76 -6.47 -5.21 4.44
CA ASN A 76 -6.34 -6.62 4.07
C ASN A 76 -5.48 -6.77 2.80
N GLY A 77 -5.71 -5.89 1.82
CA GLY A 77 -4.75 -5.58 0.76
C GLY A 77 -3.81 -4.47 1.20
N VAL A 78 -2.55 -4.54 0.78
CA VAL A 78 -1.52 -3.57 1.18
C VAL A 78 -0.77 -3.08 -0.05
N SER A 79 -0.65 -1.77 -0.19
CA SER A 79 0.19 -1.17 -1.21
C SER A 79 0.79 0.14 -0.75
N ILE A 80 1.99 0.44 -1.25
CA ILE A 80 2.66 1.72 -1.03
C ILE A 80 2.80 2.42 -2.38
N THR A 81 2.65 3.74 -2.42
CA THR A 81 2.84 4.54 -3.64
C THR A 81 3.81 5.67 -3.38
N ALA A 82 4.76 5.85 -4.30
CA ALA A 82 5.63 7.02 -4.37
C ALA A 82 4.95 8.08 -5.24
N ILE A 83 4.79 9.29 -4.71
CA ILE A 83 4.09 10.39 -5.37
C ILE A 83 5.00 11.61 -5.38
N LYS A 84 5.23 12.16 -6.56
CA LYS A 84 6.06 13.35 -6.77
C LYS A 84 5.26 14.38 -7.53
N ASN A 85 5.14 15.59 -6.98
CA ASN A 85 4.46 16.70 -7.62
C ASN A 85 3.02 16.33 -8.05
N GLY A 86 2.30 15.64 -7.18
CA GLY A 86 0.94 15.17 -7.42
C GLY A 86 0.78 14.01 -8.41
N LYS A 87 1.86 13.39 -8.87
CA LYS A 87 1.84 12.25 -9.81
C LYS A 87 2.39 10.99 -9.16
N SER A 88 1.75 9.85 -9.40
CA SER A 88 2.28 8.55 -8.98
C SER A 88 3.47 8.18 -9.86
N VAL A 89 4.64 8.06 -9.25
CA VAL A 89 5.89 7.72 -9.97
C VAL A 89 6.31 6.27 -9.75
N ASP A 90 5.80 5.61 -8.71
CA ASP A 90 5.98 4.18 -8.45
C ASP A 90 4.85 3.68 -7.52
N THR A 91 4.53 2.38 -7.56
CA THR A 91 3.55 1.73 -6.67
C THR A 91 3.86 0.24 -6.51
N SER A 92 3.66 -0.29 -5.30
CA SER A 92 4.19 -1.60 -4.95
C SER A 92 3.46 -2.74 -5.65
N MET A 93 2.15 -2.58 -5.90
CA MET A 93 1.38 -3.58 -6.63
C MET A 93 1.70 -3.55 -8.12
N GLY A 94 1.61 -4.72 -8.73
CA GLY A 94 2.13 -5.02 -10.05
C GLY A 94 1.11 -4.94 -11.16
N MET A 95 1.25 -5.89 -12.10
CA MET A 95 0.19 -6.26 -13.03
C MET A 95 -1.06 -6.76 -12.30
N THR A 96 -0.85 -7.42 -11.16
CA THR A 96 -1.90 -7.95 -10.29
C THR A 96 -1.72 -7.42 -8.87
N PRO A 97 -2.77 -7.50 -8.03
CA PRO A 97 -2.68 -7.10 -6.62
C PRO A 97 -1.84 -8.01 -5.72
N VAL A 98 -1.09 -8.98 -6.27
CA VAL A 98 -0.25 -9.92 -5.51
C VAL A 98 1.15 -9.36 -5.25
N GLU A 99 1.74 -8.65 -6.21
CA GLU A 99 3.09 -8.10 -6.08
C GLU A 99 3.15 -7.05 -4.97
N GLY A 100 4.32 -6.92 -4.35
CA GLY A 100 4.61 -5.91 -3.36
C GLY A 100 4.63 -6.48 -1.96
N LEU A 101 3.77 -5.93 -1.12
CA LEU A 101 3.80 -6.15 0.32
C LEU A 101 3.19 -7.51 0.64
N MET A 102 3.66 -8.13 1.71
CA MET A 102 2.91 -9.24 2.31
C MET A 102 1.57 -8.70 2.82
N MET A 103 0.48 -9.41 2.55
CA MET A 103 -0.88 -8.94 2.87
C MET A 103 -1.59 -9.93 3.79
N GLY A 104 -2.90 -9.77 4.02
CA GLY A 104 -3.67 -10.68 4.87
C GLY A 104 -3.58 -12.14 4.40
N THR A 105 -3.87 -12.38 3.11
CA THR A 105 -3.86 -13.71 2.49
C THR A 105 -2.98 -13.81 1.23
N ARG A 106 -2.41 -12.69 0.78
CA ARG A 106 -1.55 -12.63 -0.40
C ARG A 106 -0.08 -12.66 -0.01
N SER A 107 0.73 -13.35 -0.82
CA SER A 107 2.15 -13.54 -0.54
C SER A 107 2.97 -12.24 -0.51
N GLY A 108 2.64 -11.28 -1.38
CA GLY A 108 3.58 -10.22 -1.73
C GLY A 108 4.72 -10.76 -2.60
N ASP A 109 5.84 -10.02 -2.59
CA ASP A 109 7.03 -10.35 -3.36
C ASP A 109 7.64 -11.71 -2.97
N LEU A 110 7.87 -12.52 -4.01
CA LEU A 110 8.58 -13.79 -3.93
C LEU A 110 9.61 -13.88 -5.06
N ASP A 111 10.60 -14.74 -4.85
CA ASP A 111 11.47 -15.19 -5.93
C ASP A 111 10.64 -16.00 -6.96
N PRO A 112 10.65 -15.65 -8.25
CA PRO A 112 9.98 -16.43 -9.29
C PRO A 112 10.40 -17.91 -9.35
N GLY A 113 11.64 -18.23 -8.96
CA GLY A 113 12.13 -19.61 -8.86
C GLY A 113 11.40 -20.44 -7.80
N VAL A 114 11.00 -19.81 -6.68
CA VAL A 114 10.23 -20.49 -5.61
C VAL A 114 8.86 -20.92 -6.11
N ILE A 115 8.21 -20.11 -6.94
CA ILE A 115 6.91 -20.42 -7.55
C ILE A 115 7.02 -21.70 -8.38
N SER A 116 8.01 -21.76 -9.27
CA SER A 116 8.24 -22.92 -10.14
C SER A 116 8.59 -24.17 -9.33
N TYR A 117 9.43 -24.03 -8.31
CA TYR A 117 9.81 -25.12 -7.43
C TYR A 117 8.61 -25.71 -6.66
N ILE A 118 7.72 -24.87 -6.12
CA ILE A 118 6.50 -25.34 -5.44
C ILE A 118 5.60 -26.09 -6.42
N MET A 119 5.39 -25.55 -7.63
CA MET A 119 4.58 -26.20 -8.64
C MET A 119 5.09 -27.60 -8.98
N GLU A 120 6.41 -27.77 -9.10
CA GLU A 120 7.02 -29.08 -9.36
C GLU A 120 6.88 -30.04 -8.18
N LYS A 121 7.15 -29.57 -6.94
CA LYS A 121 7.15 -30.41 -5.74
C LYS A 121 5.77 -30.82 -5.27
N GLU A 122 4.81 -29.91 -5.35
CA GLU A 122 3.43 -30.12 -4.90
C GLU A 122 2.50 -30.49 -6.08
N HIS A 123 3.07 -30.71 -7.27
CA HIS A 123 2.35 -31.01 -8.51
C HIS A 123 1.20 -30.02 -8.77
N MET A 124 1.43 -28.73 -8.48
CA MET A 124 0.40 -27.70 -8.62
C MET A 124 0.32 -27.16 -10.04
N SER A 125 -0.90 -26.98 -10.51
CA SER A 125 -1.19 -26.22 -11.74
C SER A 125 -0.98 -24.72 -11.54
N ALA A 126 -0.97 -23.97 -12.64
CA ALA A 126 -0.97 -22.50 -12.62
C ALA A 126 -2.15 -21.91 -11.81
N SER A 127 -3.33 -22.54 -11.86
CA SER A 127 -4.48 -22.11 -11.06
C SER A 127 -4.30 -22.45 -9.57
N GLY A 128 -3.68 -23.60 -9.26
CA GLY A 128 -3.35 -24.01 -7.90
C GLY A 128 -2.38 -23.05 -7.23
N ILE A 129 -1.27 -22.73 -7.89
CA ILE A 129 -0.29 -21.77 -7.35
C ILE A 129 -0.88 -20.37 -7.24
N SER A 130 -1.70 -19.94 -8.21
CA SER A 130 -2.41 -18.65 -8.13
C SER A 130 -3.31 -18.57 -6.89
N THR A 131 -4.02 -19.67 -6.59
CA THR A 131 -4.87 -19.77 -5.39
C THR A 131 -4.04 -19.75 -4.11
N LEU A 132 -2.94 -20.51 -4.05
CA LEU A 132 -2.01 -20.50 -2.91
C LEU A 132 -1.51 -19.09 -2.61
N LEU A 133 -1.01 -18.40 -3.64
CA LEU A 133 -0.44 -17.05 -3.52
C LEU A 133 -1.48 -15.97 -3.18
N ASN A 134 -2.75 -16.16 -3.54
CA ASN A 134 -3.81 -15.17 -3.30
C ASN A 134 -4.62 -15.40 -2.02
N LYS A 135 -4.77 -16.65 -1.57
CA LYS A 135 -5.77 -17.03 -0.56
C LYS A 135 -5.19 -17.71 0.67
N PHE A 136 -4.04 -18.37 0.54
CA PHE A 136 -3.46 -19.21 1.60
C PHE A 136 -2.05 -18.77 2.01
N SER A 137 -1.62 -17.58 1.58
CA SER A 137 -0.31 -17.00 1.86
C SER A 137 -0.42 -15.83 2.84
N GLY A 138 0.60 -14.97 2.87
CA GLY A 138 0.58 -13.74 3.65
C GLY A 138 0.61 -13.98 5.16
N VAL A 139 -0.02 -13.07 5.90
CA VAL A 139 -0.17 -13.14 7.36
C VAL A 139 -0.85 -14.45 7.77
N LEU A 140 -1.90 -14.88 7.05
CA LEU A 140 -2.57 -16.15 7.27
C LEU A 140 -1.61 -17.33 7.11
N GLY A 141 -0.88 -17.39 5.99
CA GLY A 141 0.04 -18.49 5.71
C GLY A 141 1.17 -18.61 6.74
N ILE A 142 1.75 -17.49 7.15
CA ILE A 142 2.83 -17.49 8.15
C ILE A 142 2.30 -17.80 9.54
N SER A 143 1.22 -17.14 9.98
CA SER A 143 0.69 -17.32 11.34
C SER A 143 0.04 -18.69 11.54
N GLY A 144 -0.67 -19.18 10.52
CA GLY A 144 -1.58 -20.33 10.62
C GLY A 144 -2.83 -20.05 11.47
N ILE A 145 -3.14 -18.77 11.74
CA ILE A 145 -4.24 -18.36 12.62
C ILE A 145 -5.33 -17.70 11.78
N SER A 146 -5.07 -16.49 11.30
CA SER A 146 -6.05 -15.66 10.59
C SER A 146 -5.35 -14.63 9.71
N SER A 147 -6.08 -14.05 8.77
CA SER A 147 -5.65 -12.87 8.02
C SER A 147 -5.97 -11.55 8.75
N ASP A 148 -6.73 -11.61 9.85
CA ASP A 148 -7.12 -10.45 10.64
C ASP A 148 -6.04 -10.09 11.66
N MET A 149 -5.52 -8.86 11.58
CA MET A 149 -4.47 -8.38 12.49
C MET A 149 -4.89 -8.38 13.96
N ARG A 150 -6.18 -8.27 14.27
CA ARG A 150 -6.68 -8.32 15.65
C ARG A 150 -6.47 -9.69 16.27
N GLU A 151 -6.67 -10.76 15.50
CA GLU A 151 -6.40 -12.13 15.94
C GLU A 151 -4.89 -12.39 16.06
N ILE A 152 -4.08 -11.82 15.16
CA ILE A 152 -2.61 -11.87 15.27
C ILE A 152 -2.13 -11.19 16.55
N GLU A 153 -2.68 -10.03 16.92
CA GLU A 153 -2.36 -9.36 18.18
C GLU A 153 -2.70 -10.21 19.41
N VAL A 154 -3.81 -10.94 19.38
CA VAL A 154 -4.15 -11.91 20.44
C VAL A 154 -3.09 -13.01 20.51
N GLY A 155 -2.74 -13.61 19.37
CA GLY A 155 -1.69 -14.62 19.30
C GLY A 155 -0.34 -14.10 19.81
N ILE A 156 0.03 -12.85 19.55
CA ILE A 156 1.25 -12.23 20.07
C ILE A 156 1.19 -12.10 21.60
N LYS A 157 0.05 -11.67 22.17
CA LYS A 157 -0.13 -11.59 23.63
C LYS A 157 -0.01 -12.95 24.31
N GLU A 158 -0.37 -14.02 23.59
CA GLU A 158 -0.21 -15.41 24.02
C GLU A 158 1.19 -15.98 23.71
N ASN A 159 2.14 -15.14 23.29
CA ASN A 159 3.50 -15.53 22.89
C ASN A 159 3.56 -16.57 21.75
N ASN A 160 2.59 -16.56 20.84
CA ASN A 160 2.62 -17.41 19.65
C ASN A 160 3.76 -17.00 18.71
N PRO A 161 4.77 -17.87 18.47
CA PRO A 161 5.95 -17.50 17.70
C PRO A 161 5.62 -17.21 16.22
N ARG A 162 4.61 -17.87 15.65
CA ARG A 162 4.20 -17.65 14.26
C ARG A 162 3.41 -16.37 14.08
N ALA A 163 2.63 -15.95 15.08
CA ALA A 163 1.96 -14.64 15.08
C ALA A 163 2.99 -13.50 15.12
N ILE A 164 3.99 -13.62 16.00
CA ILE A 164 5.11 -12.67 16.09
C ILE A 164 5.88 -12.62 14.77
N LEU A 165 6.22 -13.78 14.18
CA LEU A 165 6.93 -13.85 12.91
C LEU A 165 6.11 -13.22 11.77
N ALA A 166 4.80 -13.46 11.72
CA ALA A 166 3.92 -12.89 10.71
C ALA A 166 3.92 -11.35 10.77
N LEU A 167 3.71 -10.77 11.96
CA LEU A 167 3.71 -9.30 12.10
C LEU A 167 5.09 -8.70 11.81
N ASN A 168 6.17 -9.31 12.31
CA ASN A 168 7.53 -8.84 12.04
C ASN A 168 7.84 -8.86 10.53
N THR A 169 7.45 -9.92 9.83
CA THR A 169 7.64 -10.03 8.38
C THR A 169 6.82 -8.97 7.63
N TYR A 170 5.59 -8.73 8.08
CA TYR A 170 4.68 -7.73 7.52
C TYR A 170 5.24 -6.32 7.64
N ASP A 171 5.58 -5.89 8.85
CA ASP A 171 6.11 -4.56 9.13
C ASP A 171 7.47 -4.34 8.46
N TYR A 172 8.32 -5.37 8.42
CA TYR A 172 9.61 -5.32 7.72
C TYR A 172 9.45 -5.03 6.23
N ARG A 173 8.49 -5.69 5.56
CA ARG A 173 8.23 -5.46 4.13
C ARG A 173 7.71 -4.05 3.88
N ILE A 174 6.84 -3.53 4.74
CA ILE A 174 6.34 -2.15 4.67
C ILE A 174 7.49 -1.16 4.78
N LYS A 175 8.31 -1.31 5.83
CA LYS A 175 9.49 -0.47 6.04
C LYS A 175 10.44 -0.49 4.84
N LYS A 176 10.70 -1.68 4.28
CA LYS A 176 11.57 -1.83 3.10
C LYS A 176 11.04 -1.04 1.90
N TYR A 177 9.75 -1.08 1.62
CA TYR A 177 9.15 -0.32 0.51
C TYR A 177 9.17 1.20 0.75
N ILE A 178 8.93 1.66 1.98
CA ILE A 178 9.09 3.09 2.32
C ILE A 178 10.54 3.53 2.07
N GLY A 179 11.52 2.71 2.48
CA GLY A 179 12.93 2.95 2.18
C GLY A 179 13.20 3.03 0.67
N ALA A 180 12.74 2.05 -0.10
CA ALA A 180 12.90 2.02 -1.55
C ALA A 180 12.30 3.28 -2.21
N TYR A 181 11.08 3.66 -1.83
CA TYR A 181 10.39 4.80 -2.41
C TYR A 181 10.91 6.15 -1.93
N SER A 182 11.53 6.22 -0.75
CA SER A 182 12.31 7.39 -0.36
C SER A 182 13.50 7.62 -1.29
N ALA A 183 14.14 6.54 -1.76
CA ALA A 183 15.23 6.61 -2.73
C ALA A 183 14.73 7.00 -4.13
N VAL A 184 13.62 6.42 -4.59
CA VAL A 184 12.96 6.80 -5.87
C VAL A 184 12.63 8.30 -5.91
N LEU A 185 12.16 8.85 -4.79
CA LEU A 185 11.77 10.26 -4.70
C LEU A 185 12.97 11.21 -4.50
N GLY A 186 14.14 10.69 -4.10
CA GLY A 186 15.29 11.50 -3.69
C GLY A 186 15.08 12.23 -2.37
N GLY A 187 14.34 11.60 -1.44
CA GLY A 187 13.87 12.17 -0.18
C GLY A 187 12.34 12.13 -0.06
N VAL A 188 11.84 12.40 1.14
CA VAL A 188 10.40 12.36 1.46
C VAL A 188 10.06 13.59 2.27
N ASP A 189 8.94 14.23 1.97
CA ASP A 189 8.39 15.35 2.74
C ASP A 189 7.25 14.87 3.64
N ILE A 190 6.44 13.94 3.13
CA ILE A 190 5.22 13.45 3.77
C ILE A 190 5.13 11.91 3.68
N LEU A 191 4.90 11.24 4.80
CA LEU A 191 4.52 9.84 4.88
C LEU A 191 3.09 9.73 5.42
N VAL A 192 2.19 9.10 4.68
CA VAL A 192 0.78 8.95 5.05
C VAL A 192 0.46 7.48 5.31
N PHE A 193 -0.08 7.18 6.49
CA PHE A 193 -0.70 5.90 6.79
C PHE A 193 -2.22 5.99 6.59
N THR A 194 -2.77 5.01 5.88
CA THR A 194 -4.20 4.88 5.62
C THR A 194 -4.61 3.41 5.53
N GLY A 195 -5.90 3.13 5.37
CA GLY A 195 -6.47 1.80 5.33
C GLY A 195 -6.68 1.23 6.72
N GLY A 196 -7.49 0.17 6.81
CA GLY A 196 -7.99 -0.34 8.10
C GLY A 196 -6.90 -0.64 9.14
N VAL A 197 -5.73 -1.13 8.73
CA VAL A 197 -4.59 -1.38 9.63
C VAL A 197 -3.77 -0.10 9.83
N GLY A 198 -3.43 0.62 8.75
CA GLY A 198 -2.61 1.84 8.82
C GLY A 198 -3.23 2.92 9.70
N GLU A 199 -4.56 3.02 9.72
CA GLU A 199 -5.32 3.98 10.51
C GLU A 199 -5.41 3.60 12.00
N ASN A 200 -5.46 2.30 12.31
CA ASN A 200 -5.85 1.82 13.64
C ASN A 200 -4.71 1.17 14.44
N GLN A 201 -3.69 0.62 13.78
CA GLN A 201 -2.65 -0.17 14.41
C GLN A 201 -1.38 0.66 14.67
N ALA A 202 -1.33 1.29 15.85
CA ALA A 202 -0.20 2.12 16.27
C ALA A 202 1.14 1.35 16.30
N ILE A 203 1.12 0.05 16.62
CA ILE A 203 2.33 -0.77 16.72
C ILE A 203 3.02 -0.94 15.36
N THR A 204 2.26 -1.24 14.30
CA THR A 204 2.78 -1.31 12.92
C THR A 204 3.39 0.01 12.50
N ARG A 205 2.71 1.14 12.75
CA ARG A 205 3.27 2.47 12.44
C ARG A 205 4.57 2.73 13.18
N SER A 206 4.65 2.38 14.46
CA SER A 206 5.86 2.53 15.29
C SER A 206 7.00 1.67 14.75
N VAL A 207 6.78 0.37 14.52
CA VAL A 207 7.80 -0.57 14.04
C VAL A 207 8.32 -0.16 12.65
N VAL A 208 7.41 0.25 11.76
CA VAL A 208 7.75 0.70 10.41
C VAL A 208 8.64 1.94 10.44
N CYS A 209 8.29 2.94 11.26
CA CYS A 209 9.04 4.20 11.37
C CYS A 209 10.31 4.11 12.23
N LYS A 210 10.45 3.08 13.06
CA LYS A 210 11.59 2.92 13.98
C LYS A 210 12.92 2.90 13.21
N ASN A 211 13.97 3.55 13.73
CA ASN A 211 15.30 3.58 13.11
C ASN A 211 15.30 4.21 11.70
N MET A 212 14.40 5.15 11.42
CA MET A 212 14.35 5.94 10.17
C MET A 212 14.65 7.43 10.41
N GLU A 213 15.22 7.77 11.56
CA GLU A 213 15.62 9.13 11.93
C GLU A 213 16.70 9.67 10.98
N TYR A 214 17.54 8.78 10.42
CA TYR A 214 18.56 9.14 9.42
C TYR A 214 17.96 9.73 8.13
N MET A 215 16.71 9.40 7.80
CA MET A 215 15.96 10.00 6.69
C MET A 215 14.99 11.09 7.15
N GLY A 216 15.03 11.48 8.43
CA GLY A 216 14.25 12.57 9.00
C GLY A 216 12.85 12.17 9.48
N ILE A 217 12.56 10.88 9.64
CA ILE A 217 11.32 10.39 10.25
C ILE A 217 11.53 10.26 11.77
N GLU A 218 10.87 11.10 12.54
CA GLU A 218 10.84 11.03 14.00
C GLU A 218 9.40 10.95 14.49
N LEU A 219 8.97 9.78 14.95
CA LEU A 219 7.59 9.55 15.40
C LEU A 219 7.39 10.04 16.85
N ASP A 220 6.25 10.68 17.11
CA ASP A 220 5.76 10.91 18.47
C ASP A 220 5.02 9.65 18.93
N GLU A 221 5.70 8.82 19.73
CA GLU A 221 5.19 7.52 20.16
C GLU A 221 3.99 7.64 21.11
N GLU A 222 3.89 8.71 21.90
CA GLU A 222 2.75 8.92 22.78
C GLU A 222 1.52 9.30 21.97
N LEU A 223 1.67 10.27 21.06
CA LEU A 223 0.60 10.67 20.17
C LEU A 223 0.17 9.50 19.27
N ASN A 224 1.12 8.79 18.65
CA ASN A 224 0.84 7.63 17.80
C ASN A 224 0.00 6.55 18.51
N ARG A 225 0.27 6.28 19.80
CA ARG A 225 -0.48 5.29 20.59
C ARG A 225 -1.90 5.75 20.94
N SER A 226 -2.12 7.05 21.09
CA SER A 226 -3.39 7.60 21.56
C SER A 226 -4.42 7.86 20.45
N VAL A 227 -4.01 7.82 19.17
CA VAL A 227 -4.85 8.18 18.02
C VAL A 227 -5.11 7.01 17.07
N ARG A 228 -6.34 6.94 16.56
CA ARG A 228 -6.79 5.96 15.56
C ARG A 228 -7.86 6.59 14.65
N ALA A 229 -7.89 6.19 13.38
CA ALA A 229 -8.93 6.56 12.40
C ALA A 229 -9.29 8.05 12.38
N LYS A 230 -8.28 8.92 12.52
CA LYS A 230 -8.44 10.38 12.52
C LYS A 230 -7.32 11.03 11.72
N GLU A 231 -7.61 12.14 11.05
CA GLU A 231 -6.60 13.00 10.44
C GLU A 231 -5.72 13.66 11.51
N VAL A 232 -4.44 13.29 11.54
CA VAL A 232 -3.49 13.78 12.55
C VAL A 232 -2.04 13.62 12.10
N VAL A 233 -1.20 14.60 12.44
CA VAL A 233 0.26 14.48 12.34
C VAL A 233 0.77 13.72 13.57
N ILE A 234 1.41 12.57 13.36
CA ILE A 234 1.99 11.72 14.41
C ILE A 234 3.52 11.77 14.47
N SER A 235 4.15 12.59 13.63
CA SER A 235 5.58 12.91 13.75
C SER A 235 5.83 14.02 14.75
N LYS A 236 6.99 13.99 15.43
CA LYS A 236 7.44 15.09 16.30
C LYS A 236 7.57 16.41 15.52
N PRO A 237 7.49 17.58 16.20
CA PRO A 237 7.79 18.86 15.57
C PRO A 237 9.18 18.95 14.94
N SER A 238 10.18 18.28 15.53
CA SER A 238 11.57 18.17 15.03
C SER A 238 11.71 17.35 13.75
N SER A 239 10.74 16.47 13.47
CA SER A 239 10.76 15.57 12.31
C SER A 239 10.77 16.37 11.01
N LYS A 240 11.75 16.10 10.16
CA LYS A 240 11.86 16.69 8.82
C LYS A 240 10.78 16.14 7.88
N VAL A 241 10.41 14.88 8.04
CA VAL A 241 9.30 14.24 7.35
C VAL A 241 8.04 14.36 8.21
N LYS A 242 6.93 14.84 7.65
CA LYS A 242 5.64 14.79 8.34
C LYS A 242 5.03 13.41 8.18
N VAL A 243 4.74 12.76 9.30
CA VAL A 243 4.07 11.46 9.32
C VAL A 243 2.63 11.66 9.73
N LEU A 244 1.67 11.19 8.94
CA LEU A 244 0.24 11.41 9.15
C LEU A 244 -0.53 10.11 9.15
N ILE A 245 -1.66 10.14 9.85
CA ILE A 245 -2.79 9.25 9.59
C ILE A 245 -3.81 10.07 8.81
N ILE A 246 -4.27 9.55 7.67
CA ILE A 246 -5.38 10.12 6.90
C ILE A 246 -6.33 8.96 6.56
N PRO A 247 -7.52 8.90 7.18
CA PRO A 247 -8.51 7.88 6.84
C PRO A 247 -8.89 7.97 5.37
N THR A 248 -8.86 6.85 4.64
CA THR A 248 -9.24 6.86 3.23
C THR A 248 -10.76 6.92 3.07
N ASP A 249 -11.24 7.61 2.03
CA ASP A 249 -12.65 7.65 1.66
C ASP A 249 -12.74 7.54 0.13
N GLU A 250 -12.80 6.29 -0.35
CA GLU A 250 -12.81 5.99 -1.79
C GLU A 250 -14.18 6.33 -2.39
N GLU A 251 -15.26 6.10 -1.65
CA GLU A 251 -16.63 6.42 -2.04
C GLU A 251 -16.82 7.92 -2.25
N LEU A 252 -16.33 8.76 -1.34
CA LEU A 252 -16.35 10.21 -1.50
C LEU A 252 -15.57 10.64 -2.74
N THR A 253 -14.45 9.97 -3.01
CA THR A 253 -13.62 10.26 -4.17
C THR A 253 -14.35 9.92 -5.47
N ILE A 254 -15.03 8.77 -5.54
CA ILE A 254 -15.87 8.37 -6.66
C ILE A 254 -17.04 9.35 -6.85
N ALA A 255 -17.68 9.76 -5.75
CA ALA A 255 -18.77 10.73 -5.77
C ALA A 255 -18.31 12.10 -6.29
N LYS A 256 -17.15 12.59 -5.85
CA LYS A 256 -16.54 13.84 -6.32
C LYS A 256 -16.20 13.79 -7.81
N ASP A 257 -15.58 12.71 -8.29
CA ASP A 257 -15.29 12.53 -9.72
C ASP A 257 -16.59 12.51 -10.53
N THR A 258 -17.61 11.80 -10.05
CA THR A 258 -18.93 11.73 -10.68
C THR A 258 -19.56 13.10 -10.79
N MET A 259 -19.61 13.86 -9.69
CA MET A 259 -20.14 15.23 -9.68
C MET A 259 -19.37 16.16 -10.60
N GLN A 260 -18.04 16.06 -10.64
CA GLN A 260 -17.21 16.90 -11.50
C GLN A 260 -17.43 16.59 -13.00
N ILE A 261 -17.62 15.32 -13.35
CA ILE A 261 -17.86 14.90 -14.73
C ILE A 261 -19.26 15.31 -15.20
N LEU A 262 -20.29 15.14 -14.34
CA LEU A 262 -21.67 15.47 -14.67
C LEU A 262 -22.02 16.95 -14.51
N GLY A 263 -21.22 17.71 -13.74
CA GLY A 263 -21.36 19.15 -13.55
C GLY A 263 -20.71 19.99 -14.66
N LYS A 264 -20.15 19.35 -15.68
CA LYS A 264 -19.71 19.96 -16.95
C LYS A 264 -20.74 19.72 -18.03
#